data_AF-A0A9D8LJ02-F1
#
_entry.id   AF-A0A9D8LJ02-F1
#
_cell.length_a   1.000
_cell.length_b   1.000
_cell.length_c   1.000
_cell.angle_alpha   90.00
_cell.angle_beta   90.00
_cell.angle_gamma   90.00
#
_symmetry.space_group_name_H-M   'P 1'
#
loop_
_entity.id
_entity.type
_entity.pdbx_description
1 polymer ?
#
loop_
_entity_poly.entity_id
_entity_poly.type
_entity_poly.pdbx_seq_one_letter_code
_entity_poly.pdbx_strand_id
1 'polypeptide(L)'
;MIGSLAELRAALDEGRTTSLALVEGALSRAKAPEGEGARVFTALHEEQARAAARASDVLRQAGYRRSPIEGLPVSVKDLFDIKGETTRAGSVALDGAAPAQ
;
A
#
# COMPACT_ATOMS: atom_id res chain seq x y z
N MET A 1 -0.54 -1.47 18.23
CA MET A 1 0.63 -1.65 17.36
C MET A 1 0.19 -2.34 16.08
N ILE A 2 0.80 -2.00 14.93
CA ILE A 2 0.64 -2.79 13.70
C ILE A 2 1.45 -4.07 13.92
N GLY A 3 0.87 -5.25 13.62
CA GLY A 3 1.59 -6.51 13.73
C GLY A 3 2.79 -6.56 12.77
N SER A 4 3.77 -7.39 13.07
CA SER A 4 4.86 -7.75 12.15
C SER A 4 4.31 -8.37 10.86
N LEU A 5 5.13 -8.41 9.81
CA LEU A 5 4.75 -9.05 8.55
C LEU A 5 4.30 -10.50 8.75
N ALA A 6 4.98 -11.24 9.63
CA ALA A 6 4.64 -12.63 9.94
C ALA A 6 3.26 -12.74 10.62
N GLU A 7 2.97 -11.85 11.58
CA GLU A 7 1.68 -11.83 12.29
C GLU A 7 0.53 -11.43 11.37
N LEU A 8 0.73 -10.41 10.52
CA LEU A 8 -0.27 -9.98 9.54
C LEU A 8 -0.54 -11.06 8.49
N ARG A 9 0.51 -11.74 8.01
CA ARG A 9 0.36 -12.87 7.09
C ARG A 9 -0.44 -14.01 7.74
N ALA A 10 -0.10 -14.40 8.97
CA ALA A 10 -0.85 -15.42 9.70
C ALA A 10 -2.31 -15.02 9.89
N ALA A 11 -2.59 -13.76 10.24
CA ALA A 11 -3.95 -13.26 10.37
C ALA A 11 -4.73 -13.31 9.04
N LEU A 12 -4.08 -13.06 7.90
CA LEU A 12 -4.69 -13.23 6.58
C LEU A 12 -4.89 -14.71 6.21
N ASP A 13 -3.98 -15.60 6.59
CA ASP A 13 -4.10 -17.04 6.31
C ASP A 13 -5.21 -17.69 7.15
N GLU A 14 -5.37 -17.26 8.39
CA GLU A 14 -6.39 -17.72 9.34
C GLU A 14 -7.74 -17.02 9.16
N GLY A 15 -7.84 -16.04 8.25
CA GLY A 15 -9.07 -15.28 8.02
C GLY A 15 -9.48 -14.33 9.16
N ARG A 16 -8.57 -14.03 10.09
CA ARG A 16 -8.78 -13.04 11.17
C ARG A 16 -8.85 -11.61 10.65
N THR A 17 -8.34 -11.37 9.44
CA THR A 17 -8.42 -10.09 8.73
C THR A 17 -8.46 -10.33 7.22
N THR A 18 -8.69 -9.27 6.46
CA THR A 18 -8.62 -9.27 5.00
C THR A 18 -7.58 -8.26 4.52
N SER A 19 -7.06 -8.44 3.31
CA SER A 19 -6.16 -7.46 2.70
C SER A 19 -6.84 -6.10 2.62
N LEU A 20 -8.14 -6.06 2.26
CA LEU A 20 -8.90 -4.82 2.22
C LEU A 20 -8.97 -4.14 3.61
N ALA A 21 -9.19 -4.90 4.68
CA ALA A 21 -9.22 -4.34 6.03
C ALA A 21 -7.86 -3.75 6.45
N LEU A 22 -6.75 -4.40 6.06
CA LEU A 22 -5.41 -3.88 6.31
C LEU A 22 -5.15 -2.58 5.53
N VAL A 23 -5.57 -2.50 4.26
CA VAL A 23 -5.48 -1.28 3.44
C VAL A 23 -6.31 -0.15 4.03
N GLU A 24 -7.57 -0.39 4.38
CA GLU A 24 -8.42 0.66 4.98
C GLU A 24 -7.84 1.16 6.31
N GLY A 25 -7.32 0.26 7.14
CA GLY A 25 -6.63 0.65 8.38
C GLY A 25 -5.38 1.48 8.13
N ALA A 26 -4.60 1.18 7.08
CA ALA A 26 -3.43 1.97 6.70
C ALA A 26 -3.83 3.36 6.17
N LEU A 27 -4.82 3.43 5.28
CA LEU A 27 -5.32 4.68 4.72
C LEU A 27 -5.94 5.58 5.80
N SER A 28 -6.71 5.00 6.73
CA SER A 28 -7.29 5.74 7.85
C SER A 28 -6.20 6.40 8.70
N ARG A 29 -5.12 5.68 9.04
CA ARG A 29 -3.98 6.27 9.77
C ARG A 29 -3.20 7.31 8.96
N ALA A 30 -3.02 7.07 7.66
CA ALA A 30 -2.35 8.02 6.77
C ALA A 30 -3.12 9.34 6.60
N LYS A 31 -4.45 9.30 6.76
CA LYS A 31 -5.34 10.46 6.63
C LYS A 31 -5.73 11.08 7.98
N ALA A 32 -5.33 10.50 9.10
CA ALA A 32 -5.65 10.99 10.43
C ALA A 32 -5.10 12.42 10.64
N PRO A 33 -5.94 13.43 10.91
CA PRO A 33 -5.48 14.82 11.08
C PRO A 33 -4.44 15.03 12.18
N GLU A 34 -4.52 14.22 13.23
CA GLU A 34 -3.61 14.19 14.38
C GLU A 34 -2.30 13.42 14.11
N GLY A 35 -2.22 12.74 12.97
CA GLY A 35 -1.05 11.95 12.58
C GLY A 35 -0.06 12.71 11.70
N GLU A 36 1.02 12.01 11.35
CA GLU A 36 2.11 12.55 10.52
C GLU A 36 1.92 12.25 9.02
N GLY A 37 0.80 11.65 8.63
CA GLY A 37 0.60 11.14 7.26
C GLY A 37 0.76 12.22 6.17
N ALA A 38 0.27 13.43 6.42
CA ALA A 38 0.42 14.56 5.51
C ALA A 38 1.88 15.02 5.31
N ARG A 39 2.79 14.68 6.23
CA ARG A 39 4.23 14.97 6.13
C ARG A 39 5.02 13.78 5.55
N VAL A 40 4.49 12.57 5.69
CA VAL A 40 5.15 11.32 5.28
C VAL A 40 4.87 10.98 3.82
N PHE A 41 3.64 11.20 3.34
CA PHE A 41 3.21 10.77 2.01
C PHE A 41 3.07 11.96 1.05
N THR A 42 3.66 11.84 -0.13
CA THR A 42 3.48 12.79 -1.24
C THR A 42 2.23 12.50 -2.07
N ALA A 43 1.78 11.24 -2.08
CA ALA A 43 0.55 10.78 -2.70
C ALA A 43 0.01 9.54 -1.97
N LEU A 44 -1.31 9.31 -2.06
CA LEU A 44 -1.96 8.08 -1.60
C LEU A 44 -2.71 7.44 -2.77
N HIS A 45 -2.29 6.26 -3.20
CA HIS A 45 -2.92 5.48 -4.28
C HIS A 45 -4.14 4.69 -3.79
N GLU A 46 -5.13 5.38 -3.24
CA GLU A 46 -6.20 4.73 -2.47
C GLU A 46 -7.02 3.73 -3.29
N GLU A 47 -7.43 4.10 -4.49
CA GLU A 47 -8.25 3.23 -5.35
C GLU A 47 -7.47 2.01 -5.83
N GLN A 48 -6.22 2.23 -6.26
CA GLN A 48 -5.32 1.16 -6.69
C GLN A 48 -5.03 0.20 -5.54
N ALA A 49 -4.76 0.71 -4.33
CA ALA A 49 -4.52 -0.10 -3.15
C ALA A 49 -5.76 -0.94 -2.77
N ARG A 50 -6.96 -0.34 -2.79
CA ARG A 50 -8.22 -1.07 -2.54
C ARG A 50 -8.48 -2.15 -3.60
N ALA A 51 -8.25 -1.84 -4.87
CA ALA A 51 -8.43 -2.79 -5.97
C ALA A 51 -7.47 -3.99 -5.85
N ALA A 52 -6.19 -3.73 -5.60
CA ALA A 52 -5.19 -4.77 -5.38
C ALA A 52 -5.52 -5.64 -4.16
N ALA A 53 -5.99 -5.02 -3.07
CA ALA A 53 -6.39 -5.75 -1.87
C ALA A 53 -7.60 -6.67 -2.11
N ARG A 54 -8.64 -6.18 -2.80
CA ARG A 54 -9.79 -7.02 -3.19
C ARG A 54 -9.37 -8.20 -4.08
N ALA A 55 -8.46 -7.96 -5.04
CA ALA A 55 -7.93 -9.02 -5.88
C ALA A 55 -7.14 -10.07 -5.06
N SER A 56 -6.32 -9.62 -4.11
CA SER A 56 -5.62 -10.49 -3.15
C SER A 56 -6.63 -11.32 -2.35
N ASP A 57 -7.69 -10.71 -1.81
CA ASP A 57 -8.71 -11.41 -1.04
C ASP A 57 -9.43 -12.50 -1.85
N VAL A 58 -9.76 -12.22 -3.13
CA VAL A 58 -10.36 -13.22 -4.05
C VAL A 58 -9.39 -14.38 -4.31
N LEU A 59 -8.13 -14.10 -4.65
CA LEU A 59 -7.12 -15.13 -4.84
C LEU A 59 -6.93 -15.97 -3.57
N ARG A 60 -6.99 -15.31 -2.42
CA ARG A 60 -6.80 -15.90 -1.11
C ARG A 60 -7.91 -16.91 -0.78
N GLN A 61 -9.16 -16.54 -1.07
CA GLN A 61 -10.33 -17.41 -0.96
C GLN A 61 -10.24 -18.62 -1.90
N ALA A 62 -9.65 -18.45 -3.08
CA ALA A 62 -9.40 -19.53 -4.03
C ALA A 62 -8.17 -20.40 -3.68
N GLY A 63 -7.56 -20.21 -2.50
CA GLY A 63 -6.41 -21.00 -2.04
C GLY A 63 -5.06 -20.56 -2.61
N TYR A 64 -5.00 -19.48 -3.40
CA TYR A 64 -3.76 -18.99 -3.97
C TYR A 64 -3.04 -18.01 -3.03
N ARG A 65 -1.71 -18.13 -2.96
CA ARG A 65 -0.80 -17.22 -2.27
C ARG A 65 0.39 -16.96 -3.20
N ARG A 66 0.47 -15.76 -3.78
CA ARG A 66 1.49 -15.47 -4.82
C ARG A 66 2.88 -15.23 -4.23
N SER A 67 2.96 -14.68 -3.01
CA SER A 67 4.22 -14.40 -2.32
C SER A 67 4.01 -14.32 -0.80
N PRO A 68 5.10 -14.30 0.00
CA PRO A 68 5.01 -14.11 1.45
C PRO A 68 4.40 -12.78 1.92
N ILE A 69 4.33 -11.76 1.04
CA ILE A 69 3.80 -10.42 1.36
C ILE A 69 2.51 -10.09 0.62
N GLU A 70 1.94 -11.05 -0.10
CA GLU A 70 0.68 -10.89 -0.84
C GLU A 70 -0.45 -10.42 0.08
N GLY A 71 -1.03 -9.27 -0.27
CA GLY A 71 -2.16 -8.66 0.45
C GLY A 71 -1.76 -7.70 1.57
N LEU A 72 -0.47 -7.45 1.80
CA LEU A 72 -0.01 -6.46 2.77
C LEU A 72 0.13 -5.07 2.14
N PRO A 73 -0.37 -3.99 2.79
CA PRO A 73 -0.16 -2.63 2.31
C PRO A 73 1.32 -2.22 2.42
N VAL A 74 1.81 -1.51 1.42
CA VAL A 74 3.17 -0.96 1.38
C VAL A 74 3.14 0.50 0.98
N SER A 75 4.17 1.25 1.35
CA SER A 75 4.48 2.54 0.76
C SER A 75 5.78 2.46 0.00
N VAL A 76 5.89 3.29 -1.03
CA VAL A 76 7.06 3.36 -1.91
C VAL A 76 7.70 4.73 -1.73
N LYS A 77 9.02 4.77 -1.54
CA LYS A 77 9.75 6.03 -1.48
C LYS A 77 9.72 6.67 -2.86
N ASP A 78 9.46 7.96 -2.93
CA ASP A 78 9.36 8.76 -4.18
C ASP A 78 10.68 8.88 -4.99
N LEU A 79 11.65 7.99 -4.76
CA LEU A 79 12.82 7.82 -5.62
C LEU A 79 12.72 6.55 -6.50
N PHE A 80 11.64 5.79 -6.35
CA PHE A 80 11.32 4.65 -7.19
C PHE A 80 10.20 5.02 -8.15
N ASP A 81 10.33 4.55 -9.38
CA ASP A 81 9.35 4.79 -10.42
C ASP A 81 8.03 4.07 -10.11
N ILE A 82 6.93 4.82 -10.23
CA ILE A 82 5.58 4.29 -10.35
C ILE A 82 5.12 4.60 -11.77
N LYS A 83 4.76 3.55 -12.51
CA LYS A 83 4.35 3.67 -13.92
C LYS A 83 3.21 4.70 -14.08
N GLY A 84 3.41 5.65 -14.99
CA GLY A 84 2.45 6.71 -15.27
C GLY A 84 2.54 7.92 -14.33
N GLU A 85 3.48 7.92 -13.39
CA GLU A 85 3.70 9.03 -12.44
C GLU A 85 5.09 9.65 -12.64
N THR A 86 5.20 10.95 -12.33
CA THR A 86 6.48 11.66 -12.29
C THR A 86 7.19 11.34 -10.97
N THR A 87 8.36 10.71 -11.07
CA THR A 87 9.24 10.46 -9.91
C THR A 87 9.97 11.75 -9.52
N ARG A 88 9.64 12.34 -8.37
CA ARG A 88 10.26 13.61 -7.95
C ARG A 88 11.54 13.43 -7.14
N ALA A 89 11.81 12.23 -6.63
CA ALA A 89 12.93 11.94 -5.74
C ALA A 89 13.02 12.89 -4.53
N GLY A 90 11.88 13.42 -4.06
CA GLY A 90 11.84 14.45 -3.02
C GLY A 90 12.52 15.77 -3.40
N SER A 91 12.66 16.09 -4.69
CA SER A 91 13.34 17.29 -5.19
C SER A 91 12.47 18.06 -6.18
N VAL A 92 12.46 19.39 -6.06
CA VAL A 92 11.80 20.29 -7.02
C VAL A 92 12.49 20.33 -8.39
N ALA A 93 13.75 19.87 -8.49
CA ALA A 93 14.48 19.87 -9.75
C ALA A 93 13.89 18.90 -10.79
N LEU A 94 13.11 17.91 -10.34
CA LEU A 94 12.43 16.93 -11.18
C LEU A 94 10.93 17.23 -11.35
N ASP A 95 10.46 18.38 -10.86
CA ASP A 95 9.07 18.75 -11.04
C ASP A 95 8.77 18.97 -12.53
N GLY A 96 7.72 18.30 -13.03
CA GLY A 96 7.37 18.29 -14.45
C GLY A 96 8.19 17.36 -15.34
N ALA A 97 9.08 16.52 -14.79
CA ALA A 97 9.71 15.45 -15.56
C ALA A 97 8.67 14.48 -16.13
N ALA A 98 9.00 13.84 -17.26
CA ALA A 98 8.11 12.90 -17.92
C ALA A 98 7.73 11.73 -16.97
N PRO A 99 6.50 11.20 -17.05
CA PRO A 99 6.10 10.05 -16.24
C PRO A 99 6.91 8.79 -16.56
N ALA A 100 7.12 7.94 -15.55
CA ALA A 100 7.81 6.66 -15.71
C ALA A 100 7.01 5.66 -16.57
N GLN A 101 7.72 4.75 -17.26
CA GLN A 101 7.14 3.79 -18.25
C GLN A 101 6.90 2.38 -17.71
#